data_AF-A0A1M3EMP9-F1
#
_entry.id   AF-A0A1M3EMP9-F1
#
_cell.length_a   1.000
_cell.length_b   1.000
_cell.length_c   1.000
_cell.angle_alpha   90.00
_cell.angle_beta   90.00
_cell.angle_gamma   90.00
#
_symmetry.space_group_name_H-M   'P 1'
#
loop_
_entity.id
_entity.type
_entity.pdbx_description
1 polymer ?
#
loop_
_entity_poly.entity_id
_entity_poly.type
_entity_poly.pdbx_seq_one_letter_code
_entity_poly.pdbx_strand_id
1 'polypeptide(L)' 'MSVLTQVLRETGRGLPPQRVAAVLGVDEGLVHAALDHAERIGLVLRAGGESSGRSAAPCGTGCRTATVNPLACAGCPFAR' A
#
# COMPACT_ATOMS: atom_id res chain seq x y z
N MET A 1 -3.31 10.91 -21.74
CA MET A 1 -3.31 10.04 -20.54
C MET A 1 -4.71 10.09 -19.93
N SER A 2 -5.25 8.97 -19.44
CA SER A 2 -6.58 8.95 -18.83
C SER A 2 -6.53 9.34 -17.35
N VAL A 3 -7.65 9.86 -16.84
CA VAL A 3 -7.82 10.20 -15.42
C VAL A 3 -7.65 8.97 -14.54
N LEU A 4 -8.12 7.79 -14.98
CA LEU A 4 -7.94 6.51 -14.29
C LEU A 4 -6.46 6.21 -14.03
N THR A 5 -5.61 6.33 -15.04
CA THR A 5 -4.17 6.06 -14.90
C THR A 5 -3.48 7.06 -13.96
N GLN A 6 -3.93 8.32 -13.97
CA GLN A 6 -3.42 9.35 -13.06
C GLN A 6 -3.83 9.09 -11.61
N VAL A 7 -5.10 8.72 -11.37
CA VAL A 7 -5.59 8.32 -10.05
C VAL A 7 -4.77 7.15 -9.50
N LEU A 8 -4.62 6.07 -10.28
CA LEU A 8 -3.85 4.89 -9.86
C LEU A 8 -2.38 5.20 -9.57
N ARG A 9 -1.76 6.09 -10.35
CA ARG A 9 -0.37 6.51 -10.15
C ARG A 9 -0.21 7.29 -8.85
N GLU A 10 -1.11 8.23 -8.56
CA GLU A 10 -1.01 9.04 -7.34
C GLU A 10 -1.39 8.23 -6.09
N THR A 11 -2.38 7.34 -6.17
CA THR A 11 -2.68 6.41 -5.06
C THR A 11 -1.57 5.38 -4.85
N GLY A 12 -0.89 4.95 -5.92
CA GLY A 12 0.28 4.06 -5.82
C GLY A 12 1.48 4.70 -5.10
N ARG A 13 1.53 6.04 -5.01
CA ARG A 13 2.49 6.78 -4.18
C ARG A 13 2.06 6.89 -2.71
N GLY A 14 0.92 6.30 -2.34
CA GLY A 14 0.36 6.34 -0.99
C GLY A 14 -0.43 7.62 -0.69
N LEU A 15 -0.79 8.42 -1.69
CA LEU A 15 -1.66 9.58 -1.44
C LEU A 15 -3.08 9.11 -1.11
N PRO A 16 -3.73 9.70 -0.08
CA PRO A 16 -5.12 9.40 0.22
C PRO A 16 -6.04 9.98 -0.88
N PRO A 17 -7.23 9.39 -1.11
CA PRO A 17 -8.14 9.77 -2.19
C PRO A 17 -8.48 11.27 -2.23
N GLN A 18 -8.62 11.90 -1.07
CA GLN A 18 -8.90 13.35 -0.94
C GLN A 18 -7.74 14.20 -1.50
N ARG A 19 -6.50 13.79 -1.23
CA ARG A 19 -5.31 14.47 -1.77
C ARG A 19 -5.19 14.24 -3.27
N VAL A 20 -5.52 13.05 -3.75
CA VAL A 20 -5.50 12.74 -5.19
C VAL A 20 -6.52 13.60 -5.94
N ALA A 21 -7.74 13.74 -5.40
CA ALA A 21 -8.77 14.63 -5.94
C ALA A 21 -8.28 16.09 -6.04
N ALA A 22 -7.67 16.60 -4.96
CA ALA A 22 -7.12 17.96 -4.93
C ALA A 22 -5.95 18.17 -5.90
N VAL A 23 -5.06 17.17 -6.06
CA VAL A 23 -3.91 17.24 -6.98
C VAL A 23 -4.35 17.18 -8.44
N LEU A 24 -5.37 16.38 -8.75
CA LEU A 24 -5.87 16.19 -10.11
C LEU A 24 -6.96 17.18 -10.50
N GLY A 25 -7.48 17.97 -9.55
CA GLY A 25 -8.58 18.92 -9.79
C GLY A 25 -9.89 18.22 -10.17
N VAL A 26 -10.12 17.02 -9.64
CA VAL A 26 -11.31 16.21 -9.93
C VAL A 26 -12.16 16.00 -8.68
N ASP A 27 -13.40 15.61 -8.88
CA ASP A 27 -14.30 15.24 -7.79
C ASP A 27 -13.80 13.99 -7.03
N GLU A 28 -13.96 13.98 -5.71
CA GLU A 28 -13.55 12.84 -4.89
C GLU A 28 -14.34 11.58 -5.22
N GLY A 29 -15.63 11.69 -5.55
CA GLY A 29 -16.48 10.58 -5.98
C GLY A 29 -15.96 9.92 -7.25
N LEU A 30 -15.37 10.70 -8.17
CA LEU A 30 -14.72 10.16 -9.36
C LEU A 30 -13.46 9.35 -9.03
N VAL A 31 -12.68 9.79 -8.04
CA VAL A 31 -11.52 9.03 -7.54
C VAL A 31 -11.96 7.71 -6.92
N HIS A 32 -13.01 7.72 -6.09
CA HIS A 32 -13.57 6.50 -5.51
C HIS A 32 -14.12 5.54 -6.57
N ALA A 33 -14.85 6.05 -7.56
CA ALA A 33 -15.39 5.24 -8.66
C ALA A 33 -14.27 4.61 -9.52
N ALA A 34 -13.18 5.35 -9.75
CA ALA A 34 -12.02 4.85 -10.46
C ALA A 34 -11.31 3.73 -9.70
N LEU A 35 -11.15 3.88 -8.38
CA LEU A 35 -10.56 2.85 -7.52
C LEU A 35 -11.46 1.61 -7.41
N ASP A 36 -12.78 1.79 -7.26
CA ASP A 36 -13.76 0.71 -7.23
C ASP A 36 -13.81 -0.07 -8.55
N HIS A 37 -13.72 0.64 -9.68
CA HIS A 37 -13.55 0.01 -10.99
C HIS A 37 -12.25 -0.80 -11.07
N ALA A 38 -11.12 -0.21 -10.62
CA ALA A 38 -9.81 -0.86 -10.63
C ALA A 38 -9.76 -2.11 -9.73
N GLU A 39 -10.44 -2.08 -8.58
CA GLU A 39 -10.59 -3.22 -7.67
C GLU A 39 -11.37 -4.35 -8.34
N ARG A 40 -12.51 -4.04 -8.99
CA ARG A 40 -13.33 -5.04 -9.71
C ARG A 40 -12.59 -5.74 -10.84
N ILE A 41 -11.67 -5.05 -11.50
CA ILE A 41 -10.84 -5.63 -12.58
C ILE A 41 -9.51 -6.21 -12.08
N GLY A 42 -9.28 -6.21 -10.76
CA GLY A 42 -8.10 -6.83 -10.14
C GLY A 42 -6.80 -6.03 -10.24
N LEU A 43 -6.87 -4.73 -10.55
CA LEU A 43 -5.69 -3.86 -10.63
C LEU A 43 -5.27 -3.28 -9.26
N VAL A 44 -6.18 -3.25 -8.28
CA VAL A 44 -5.91 -2.74 -6.93
C VAL A 44 -6.45 -3.72 -5.90
N LEU A 45 -5.64 -4.04 -4.90
CA LEU A 45 -6.07 -4.77 -3.71
C LEU A 45 -6.31 -3.75 -2.60
N ARG A 46 -7.54 -3.63 -2.11
CA ARG A 46 -7.79 -2.88 -0.87
C ARG A 46 -7.16 -3.63 0.29
N ALA A 47 -6.25 -2.97 1.00
CA ALA A 47 -5.78 -3.44 2.30
C ALA A 47 -6.92 -3.24 3.33
N GLY A 48 -7.95 -4.07 3.25
CA GLY A 48 -9.17 -3.93 4.05
C GLY A 48 -9.83 -5.29 4.22
N GLY A 49 -9.20 -6.13 5.03
CA GLY A 49 -9.72 -7.45 5.39
C GLY A 49 -8.67 -8.20 6.20
N GLU A 50 -8.92 -8.34 7.49
CA GLU A 50 -8.11 -9.13 8.40
C GLU A 50 -8.10 -10.59 7.94
N SER A 51 -7.07 -10.97 7.19
CA SER A 51 -6.70 -12.37 7.01
C SER A 51 -5.18 -12.47 6.97
N SER A 52 -4.64 -12.80 8.14
CA SER A 52 -3.54 -13.74 8.28
C SER A 52 -2.20 -13.36 7.63
N GLY A 53 -1.47 -12.45 8.27
CA GLY A 53 -0.02 -12.65 8.41
C GLY A 53 0.89 -12.26 7.23
N ARG A 54 0.62 -11.14 6.54
CA ARG A 54 1.69 -10.44 5.82
C ARG A 54 1.40 -8.94 5.73
N SER A 55 1.92 -8.24 6.74
CA SER A 55 1.72 -6.82 6.97
C SER A 55 2.27 -5.96 5.82
N ALA A 56 1.40 -5.21 5.15
CA ALA A 56 1.79 -4.02 4.41
C ALA A 56 2.16 -2.94 5.45
N ALA A 57 3.45 -2.64 5.57
CA ALA A 57 3.95 -1.69 6.55
C ALA A 57 3.42 -0.27 6.28
N PRO A 58 2.84 0.43 7.27
CA PRO A 58 2.66 1.87 7.19
C PRO A 58 4.03 2.55 7.33
N CYS A 59 4.45 3.29 6.31
CA CYS A 59 5.57 4.22 6.40
C CYS A 59 5.19 5.38 7.33
N GLY A 60 5.37 5.20 8.63
CA GLY A 60 5.12 6.20 9.66
C GLY A 60 5.89 5.84 10.92
N THR A 61 7.03 6.50 11.10
CA THR A 61 7.75 6.75 12.36
C THR A 61 7.37 5.85 13.55
N GLY A 62 7.87 4.62 13.57
CA GLY A 62 7.63 3.68 14.68
C GLY A 62 7.64 2.20 14.32
N CYS A 63 8.55 1.75 13.43
CA CYS A 63 8.70 0.32 13.16
C CYS A 63 9.29 -0.39 14.39
N ARG A 64 8.44 -1.00 15.21
CA ARG A 64 8.90 -2.13 16.03
C ARG A 64 9.23 -3.26 15.07
N THR A 65 10.53 -3.45 14.86
CA THR A 65 11.13 -4.55 14.14
C THR A 65 10.53 -5.86 14.64
N ALA A 66 9.82 -6.55 13.75
CA ALA A 66 9.48 -7.95 13.94
C ALA A 66 10.78 -8.68 14.31
N THR A 67 10.71 -9.52 15.35
CA THR A 67 11.76 -10.47 15.69
C THR A 67 12.07 -11.30 14.45
N VAL A 68 13.11 -10.87 13.73
CA VAL A 68 13.74 -11.62 12.67
C VAL A 68 14.15 -12.92 13.32
N ASN A 69 13.47 -14.01 12.98
CA ASN A 69 14.00 -15.34 13.23
C ASN A 69 15.37 -15.34 12.56
N PRO A 70 16.49 -15.41 13.29
CA PRO A 70 17.78 -15.30 12.65
C PRO A 70 17.91 -16.54 11.78
N LEU A 71 17.87 -16.35 10.45
CA LEU A 71 18.51 -17.31 9.56
C LEU A 71 19.93 -17.43 10.10
N ALA A 72 20.21 -18.54 10.78
CA ALA A 72 21.52 -18.82 11.28
C ALA A 72 22.46 -18.75 10.08
N CYS A 73 23.24 -17.67 10.00
CA CYS A 73 24.36 -17.60 9.08
C CYS A 73 25.18 -18.86 9.31
N ALA A 74 25.20 -19.74 8.32
CA ALA A 74 26.02 -20.94 8.33
C ALA A 74 27.49 -20.50 8.48
N GLY A 75 27.98 -20.43 9.72
CA GLY A 75 29.37 -20.09 10.01
C GLY A 75 29.70 -19.14 11.16
N CYS A 76 28.76 -18.69 12.02
CA CYS A 76 29.12 -17.85 13.17
C CYS A 76 29.32 -18.67 14.48
N PRO A 77 30.55 -18.83 15.00
CA PRO A 77 30.85 -19.70 16.15
C PRO A 77 30.55 -19.10 17.53
N PHE A 78 29.82 -17.98 17.62
CA PHE A 78 29.61 -17.24 18.89
C PHE A 78 28.14 -16.97 19.24
N ALA A 79 27.20 -17.79 18.78
CA ALA A 79 25.86 -17.81 19.37
C ALA A 79 25.86 -18.76 20.58
N ARG A 80 26.20 -18.23 21.75
CA ARG A 80 25.78 -18.77 23.05
C ARG A 80 24.84 -17.77 23.70
#